data_AF-A0A1F2TMG9-F1
#
_entry.id   AF-A0A1F2TMG9-F1
#
_cell.length_a   1.000
_cell.length_b   1.000
_cell.length_c   1.000
_cell.angle_alpha   90.00
_cell.angle_beta   90.00
_cell.angle_gamma   90.00
#
_symmetry.space_group_name_H-M   'P 1'
#
loop_
_entity.id
_entity.type
_entity.pdbx_description
1 polymer ?
#
loop_
_entity_poly.entity_id
_entity_poly.type
_entity_poly.pdbx_seq_one_letter_code
_entity_poly.pdbx_strand_id
1 'polypeptide(L)'
;MTKLLDVLWLQRVLKQNEQSKWLREQRFVAYSVLAKELVSHGLWSGTTSQATADGLAAEAMLLADDELLANRIDKYFRDVAETKRRLSRMQSVETYADPEKRGELESANRDEFQRLQGEAGALVSELRRRLLRN
;
A
#
# COMPACT_ATOMS: atom_id res chain seq x y z
N MET A 1 -48.30 3.59 17.94
CA MET A 1 -47.01 3.26 18.59
C MET A 1 -46.06 2.51 17.64
N THR A 2 -46.51 1.48 16.92
CA THR A 2 -45.70 0.71 15.95
C THR A 2 -45.04 1.54 14.85
N LYS A 3 -45.76 2.47 14.22
CA LYS A 3 -45.22 3.34 13.16
C LYS A 3 -44.02 4.20 13.57
N LEU A 4 -43.94 4.62 14.83
CA LEU A 4 -42.81 5.42 15.33
C LEU A 4 -41.56 4.56 15.53
N LEU A 5 -41.73 3.32 15.99
CA LEU A 5 -40.67 2.32 16.10
C LEU A 5 -40.12 1.97 14.71
N ASP A 6 -40.99 1.76 13.73
CA ASP A 6 -40.59 1.47 12.35
C ASP A 6 -39.79 2.62 11.75
N VAL A 7 -40.23 3.87 11.95
CA VAL A 7 -39.52 5.07 11.44
C VAL A 7 -38.15 5.23 12.10
N LEU A 8 -38.03 5.05 13.42
CA LEU A 8 -36.76 5.14 14.13
C LEU A 8 -35.79 4.02 13.70
N TRP A 9 -36.31 2.81 13.46
CA TRP A 9 -35.53 1.70 12.96
C TRP A 9 -35.03 1.96 11.53
N LEU A 10 -35.90 2.44 10.63
CA LEU A 10 -35.54 2.84 9.27
C LEU A 10 -34.48 3.94 9.25
N GLN A 11 -34.61 4.97 10.08
CA GLN A 11 -33.62 6.04 10.19
C GLN A 11 -32.26 5.51 10.63
N ARG A 12 -32.23 4.56 11.58
CA ARG A 12 -30.98 3.93 12.02
C ARG A 12 -30.32 3.12 10.91
N VAL A 13 -31.09 2.31 10.19
CA VAL A 13 -30.60 1.49 9.07
C VAL A 13 -30.09 2.39 7.93
N LEU A 14 -30.83 3.43 7.57
CA LEU A 14 -30.41 4.41 6.56
C LEU A 14 -29.10 5.08 6.92
N LYS A 15 -28.97 5.56 8.16
CA LYS A 15 -27.73 6.19 8.65
C LYS A 15 -26.54 5.22 8.61
N GLN A 16 -26.74 3.98 9.03
CA GLN A 16 -25.68 2.95 8.98
C GLN A 16 -25.28 2.63 7.53
N ASN A 17 -26.24 2.55 6.62
CA ASN A 17 -25.97 2.31 5.20
C ASN A 17 -25.22 3.48 4.56
N GLU A 18 -25.61 4.73 4.84
CA GLU A 18 -24.90 5.91 4.35
C GLU A 18 -23.47 5.98 4.88
N GLN A 19 -23.25 5.72 6.18
CA GLN A 19 -21.91 5.66 6.76
C GLN A 19 -21.06 4.57 6.10
N SER A 20 -21.62 3.39 5.90
CA SER A 20 -20.94 2.25 5.26
C SER A 20 -20.60 2.56 3.80
N LYS A 21 -21.52 3.20 3.08
CA LYS A 21 -21.31 3.65 1.70
C LYS A 21 -20.20 4.70 1.63
N TRP A 22 -20.25 5.70 2.50
CA TRP A 22 -19.26 6.76 2.57
C TRP A 22 -17.86 6.21 2.87
N LEU A 23 -17.72 5.32 3.86
CA LEU A 23 -16.45 4.65 4.16
C LEU A 23 -15.91 3.85 2.97
N ARG A 24 -16.80 3.16 2.24
CA ARG A 24 -16.44 2.40 1.05
C ARG A 24 -15.92 3.30 -0.08
N GLU A 25 -16.52 4.47 -0.26
CA GLU A 25 -16.06 5.47 -1.23
C GLU A 25 -14.68 6.04 -0.84
N GLN A 26 -14.48 6.37 0.44
CA GLN A 26 -13.17 6.86 0.91
C GLN A 26 -12.08 5.79 0.73
N ARG A 27 -12.37 4.53 1.06
CA ARG A 27 -11.46 3.40 0.82
C ARG A 27 -11.14 3.23 -0.65
N PHE A 28 -12.14 3.33 -1.52
CA PHE A 28 -11.92 3.21 -2.96
C PHE A 28 -10.93 4.27 -3.45
N VAL A 29 -11.11 5.52 -3.02
CA VAL A 29 -10.21 6.63 -3.37
C VAL A 29 -8.80 6.33 -2.86
N ALA A 30 -8.61 6.16 -1.56
CA ALA A 30 -7.29 5.94 -0.95
C ALA A 30 -6.58 4.71 -1.52
N TYR A 31 -7.29 3.58 -1.62
CA TYR A 31 -6.70 2.34 -2.14
C TYR A 31 -6.38 2.42 -3.63
N SER A 32 -7.14 3.19 -4.42
CA SER A 32 -6.83 3.38 -5.84
C SER A 32 -5.53 4.18 -6.05
N VAL A 33 -5.29 5.19 -5.20
CA VAL A 33 -4.05 5.97 -5.23
C VAL A 33 -2.88 5.10 -4.75
N LEU A 34 -3.06 4.38 -3.65
CA LEU A 34 -2.05 3.46 -3.15
C LEU A 34 -1.73 2.35 -4.17
N ALA A 35 -2.74 1.77 -4.81
CA ALA A 35 -2.53 0.73 -5.82
C ALA A 35 -1.75 1.25 -7.04
N LYS A 36 -1.99 2.50 -7.46
CA LYS A 36 -1.19 3.13 -8.52
C LYS A 36 0.27 3.21 -8.12
N GLU A 37 0.55 3.69 -6.90
CA GLU A 37 1.91 3.77 -6.35
C GLU A 37 2.59 2.39 -6.27
N LEU A 38 1.88 1.38 -5.78
CA LEU A 38 2.36 -0.01 -5.69
C LEU A 38 2.72 -0.59 -7.06
N VAL A 39 1.90 -0.35 -8.08
CA VAL A 39 2.10 -0.89 -9.44
C VAL A 39 3.13 -0.09 -10.23
N SER A 40 3.18 1.23 -10.06
CA SER A 40 4.18 2.06 -10.71
C SER A 40 5.56 1.93 -10.06
N HIS A 41 5.62 1.33 -8.86
CA HIS A 41 6.83 1.26 -8.05
C HIS A 41 7.47 2.65 -7.90
N GLY A 42 6.64 3.67 -7.63
CA GLY A 42 7.07 5.07 -7.61
C GLY A 42 8.19 5.30 -6.59
N LEU A 43 8.05 4.72 -5.40
CA LEU A 43 9.02 4.82 -4.33
C LEU A 43 10.31 4.10 -4.69
N TRP A 44 10.24 2.93 -5.33
CA TRP A 44 11.43 2.20 -5.79
C TRP A 44 12.19 2.98 -6.86
N SER A 45 11.48 3.42 -7.91
CA SER A 45 12.06 4.19 -9.03
C SER A 45 12.55 5.59 -8.63
N GLY A 46 12.08 6.11 -7.49
CA GLY A 46 12.38 7.46 -7.03
C GLY A 46 11.47 8.54 -7.61
N THR A 47 10.47 8.14 -8.41
CA THR A 47 9.40 9.05 -8.90
C THR A 47 8.55 9.59 -7.76
N THR A 48 8.37 8.79 -6.70
CA THR A 48 7.63 9.17 -5.50
C THR A 48 8.60 9.31 -4.32
N SER A 49 8.48 10.41 -3.57
CA SER A 49 9.29 10.63 -2.37
C SER A 49 8.86 9.70 -1.24
N GLN A 50 9.77 9.39 -0.30
CA GLN A 50 9.43 8.59 0.88
C GLN A 50 8.28 9.22 1.68
N ALA A 51 8.32 10.53 1.91
CA ALA A 51 7.27 11.22 2.67
C ALA A 51 5.90 11.14 1.98
N THR A 52 5.86 11.22 0.65
CA THR A 52 4.63 11.03 -0.12
C THR A 52 4.12 9.60 0.01
N ALA A 53 5.00 8.61 -0.15
CA ALA A 53 4.66 7.21 -0.02
C ALA A 53 4.14 6.86 1.39
N ASP A 54 4.79 7.38 2.43
CA ASP A 54 4.36 7.23 3.83
C ASP A 54 2.98 7.86 4.07
N GLY A 55 2.70 9.01 3.46
CA GLY A 55 1.38 9.66 3.52
C GLY A 55 0.28 8.80 2.88
N LEU A 56 0.54 8.24 1.69
CA LEU A 56 -0.38 7.33 1.02
C LEU A 56 -0.63 6.05 1.83
N ALA A 57 0.42 5.50 2.42
CA ALA A 57 0.34 4.34 3.29
C ALA A 57 -0.51 4.64 4.53
N ALA A 58 -0.25 5.76 5.23
CA ALA A 58 -0.98 6.16 6.41
C ALA A 58 -2.47 6.38 6.14
N GLU A 59 -2.82 7.04 5.03
CA GLU A 59 -4.21 7.26 4.63
C GLU A 59 -4.95 5.93 4.41
N ALA A 60 -4.33 4.99 3.68
CA ALA A 60 -4.92 3.68 3.47
C ALA A 60 -5.01 2.84 4.76
N MET A 61 -4.03 2.95 5.65
CA MET A 61 -4.03 2.26 6.95
C MET A 61 -5.16 2.75 7.85
N LEU A 62 -5.44 4.06 7.89
CA LEU A 62 -6.55 4.62 8.67
C LEU A 62 -7.92 4.10 8.19
N LEU A 63 -8.02 3.77 6.90
CA LEU A 63 -9.24 3.27 6.29
C LEU A 63 -9.29 1.73 6.25
N ALA A 64 -8.24 1.04 6.70
CA ALA A 64 -8.19 -0.41 6.72
C ALA A 64 -9.26 -1.02 7.62
N ASP A 65 -9.87 -2.11 7.15
CA ASP A 65 -10.87 -2.87 7.92
C ASP A 65 -10.29 -3.61 9.12
N ASP A 66 -8.99 -3.94 9.05
CA ASP A 66 -8.29 -4.65 10.10
C ASP A 66 -6.82 -4.23 10.16
N GLU A 67 -6.23 -4.51 11.33
CA GLU A 67 -4.84 -4.21 11.64
C GLU A 67 -3.87 -5.03 10.78
N LEU A 68 -4.29 -6.22 10.30
CA LEU A 68 -3.45 -7.07 9.47
C LEU A 68 -3.15 -6.40 8.13
N LEU A 69 -4.15 -5.82 7.47
CA LEU A 69 -3.95 -5.07 6.22
C LEU A 69 -3.09 -3.83 6.46
N ALA A 70 -3.37 -3.08 7.53
CA ALA A 70 -2.59 -1.90 7.87
C ALA A 70 -1.10 -2.23 8.09
N ASN A 71 -0.81 -3.29 8.85
CA ASN A 71 0.55 -3.76 9.11
C ASN A 71 1.24 -4.26 7.83
N ARG A 72 0.51 -4.88 6.90
CA ARG A 72 1.08 -5.31 5.61
C ARG A 72 1.43 -4.13 4.71
N ILE A 73 0.61 -3.07 4.72
CA ILE A 73 0.91 -1.82 3.99
C ILE A 73 2.18 -1.20 4.57
N ASP A 74 2.22 -0.96 5.88
CA ASP A 74 3.39 -0.38 6.57
C ASP A 74 4.68 -1.19 6.33
N LYS A 75 4.61 -2.52 6.49
CA LYS A 75 5.75 -3.41 6.24
C LYS A 75 6.31 -3.23 4.82
N TYR A 76 5.44 -3.18 3.81
CA TYR A 76 5.90 -3.03 2.42
C TYR A 76 6.72 -1.75 2.21
N PHE A 77 6.22 -0.61 2.66
CA PHE A 77 6.93 0.67 2.47
C PHE A 77 8.24 0.72 3.28
N ARG A 78 8.28 0.11 4.46
CA ARG A 78 9.52 -0.06 5.23
C ARG A 78 10.52 -0.95 4.50
N ASP A 79 10.09 -2.09 3.97
CA ASP A 79 10.94 -3.03 3.23
C ASP A 79 11.53 -2.36 1.99
N VAL A 80 10.74 -1.55 1.26
CA VAL A 80 11.24 -0.74 0.13
C VAL A 80 12.31 0.24 0.62
N ALA A 81 12.03 1.02 1.66
CA ALA A 81 12.96 2.02 2.18
C ALA A 81 14.28 1.39 2.68
N GLU A 82 14.20 0.28 3.41
CA GLU A 82 15.34 -0.47 3.90
C GLU A 82 16.16 -1.04 2.75
N THR A 83 15.50 -1.65 1.76
CA THR A 83 16.16 -2.22 0.59
C THR A 83 16.91 -1.15 -0.19
N LYS A 84 16.28 0.01 -0.45
CA LYS A 84 16.96 1.13 -1.12
C LYS A 84 18.19 1.58 -0.33
N ARG A 85 18.06 1.75 0.99
CA ARG A 85 19.22 2.12 1.85
C ARG A 85 20.33 1.08 1.77
N ARG A 86 20.00 -0.22 1.81
CA ARG A 86 20.99 -1.31 1.72
C ARG A 86 21.71 -1.30 0.36
N LEU A 87 20.97 -1.21 -0.74
CA LEU A 87 21.55 -1.14 -2.09
C LEU A 87 22.42 0.11 -2.27
N SER A 88 22.00 1.26 -1.76
CA SER A 88 22.81 2.48 -1.79
C SER A 88 24.11 2.37 -0.99
N ARG A 89 24.15 1.58 0.10
CA ARG A 89 25.41 1.34 0.84
C ARG A 89 26.37 0.43 0.07
N MET A 90 25.85 -0.44 -0.79
CA MET A 90 26.66 -1.30 -1.66
C MET A 90 27.19 -0.55 -2.89
N GLN A 91 26.58 0.58 -3.24
CA GLN A 91 27.06 1.48 -4.29
C GLN A 91 28.31 2.22 -3.82
N SER A 92 29.48 1.78 -4.28
CA SER A 92 30.75 2.48 -4.10
C SER A 92 31.47 2.63 -5.43
N VAL A 93 32.41 3.58 -5.52
CA VAL A 93 33.25 3.76 -6.72
C VAL A 93 34.01 2.47 -7.05
N GLU A 94 34.47 1.74 -6.04
CA GLU A 94 35.08 0.42 -6.18
C GLU A 94 34.11 -0.65 -6.72
N THR A 95 32.85 -0.62 -6.29
CA THR A 95 31.82 -1.56 -6.76
C THR A 95 31.57 -1.43 -8.26
N TYR A 96 31.67 -0.21 -8.81
CA TYR A 96 31.47 0.02 -10.25
C TYR A 96 32.75 -0.14 -11.08
N ALA A 97 33.92 -0.06 -10.46
CA ALA A 97 35.21 -0.31 -11.10
C ALA A 97 35.48 -1.81 -11.32
N ASP A 98 34.91 -2.67 -10.46
CA ASP A 98 35.03 -4.13 -10.53
C ASP A 98 33.80 -4.75 -11.23
N PRO A 99 33.96 -5.38 -12.42
CA PRO A 99 32.86 -6.00 -13.15
C PRO A 99 32.11 -7.09 -12.37
N GLU A 100 32.79 -7.84 -11.50
CA GLU A 100 32.19 -8.93 -10.73
C GLU A 100 31.27 -8.36 -9.65
N LYS A 101 31.78 -7.42 -8.84
CA LYS A 101 30.99 -6.72 -7.81
C LYS A 101 29.83 -5.92 -8.41
N ARG A 102 30.01 -5.35 -9.61
CA ARG A 102 28.91 -4.70 -10.33
C ARG A 102 27.81 -5.69 -10.70
N GLY A 103 28.19 -6.86 -11.20
CA GLY A 103 27.27 -7.95 -11.54
C GLY A 103 26.48 -8.44 -10.32
N GLU A 104 27.14 -8.60 -9.17
CA GLU A 104 26.49 -8.95 -7.90
C GLU A 104 25.46 -7.91 -7.46
N LEU A 105 25.81 -6.62 -7.51
CA LEU A 105 24.90 -5.54 -7.15
C LEU A 105 23.69 -5.47 -8.09
N GLU A 106 23.92 -5.61 -9.39
CA GLU A 106 22.84 -5.64 -10.39
C GLU A 106 21.91 -6.84 -10.19
N SER A 107 22.45 -8.02 -9.85
CA SER A 107 21.65 -9.19 -9.54
C SER A 107 20.82 -8.98 -8.28
N ALA A 108 21.45 -8.54 -7.18
CA ALA A 108 20.76 -8.26 -5.92
C ALA A 108 19.64 -7.23 -6.10
N ASN A 109 19.88 -6.18 -6.89
CA ASN A 109 18.87 -5.17 -7.20
C ASN A 109 17.67 -5.77 -7.97
N ARG A 110 17.92 -6.64 -8.97
CA ARG A 110 16.87 -7.33 -9.72
C ARG A 110 16.04 -8.26 -8.84
N ASP A 111 16.69 -9.06 -8.00
CA ASP A 111 16.03 -10.04 -7.14
C ASP A 111 15.11 -9.35 -6.11
N GLU A 112 15.60 -8.28 -5.49
CA GLU A 112 14.80 -7.49 -4.56
C GLU A 112 13.64 -6.77 -5.25
N PHE A 113 13.86 -6.24 -6.45
CA PHE A 113 12.80 -5.61 -7.22
C PHE A 113 11.69 -6.62 -7.56
N GLN A 114 12.03 -7.84 -7.99
CA GLN A 114 11.05 -8.89 -8.27
C GLN A 114 10.27 -9.29 -7.02
N ARG A 115 10.94 -9.43 -5.87
CA ARG A 115 10.28 -9.71 -4.59
C ARG A 115 9.27 -8.61 -4.23
N LEU A 116 9.69 -7.35 -4.29
CA LEU A 116 8.82 -6.21 -3.98
C LEU A 116 7.68 -6.07 -5.00
N GLN A 117 7.90 -6.43 -6.26
CA GLN A 117 6.85 -6.46 -7.26
C GLN A 117 5.78 -7.52 -6.94
N GLY A 118 6.20 -8.71 -6.52
CA GLY A 118 5.30 -9.76 -6.06
C GLY A 118 4.47 -9.33 -4.84
N GLU A 119 5.12 -8.70 -3.86
CA GLU A 119 4.45 -8.18 -2.65
C GLU A 119 3.46 -7.06 -2.98
N ALA A 120 3.82 -6.14 -3.88
CA ALA A 120 2.93 -5.09 -4.37
C ALA A 120 1.69 -5.68 -5.04
N GLY A 121 1.85 -6.68 -5.92
CA GLY A 121 0.74 -7.37 -6.56
C GLY A 121 -0.18 -8.09 -5.57
N ALA A 122 0.39 -8.70 -4.53
CA ALA A 122 -0.37 -9.35 -3.46
C ALA A 122 -1.13 -8.34 -2.58
N LEU A 123 -0.56 -7.17 -2.33
CA LEU A 123 -1.21 -6.07 -1.62
C LEU A 123 -2.38 -5.50 -2.44
N VAL A 124 -2.17 -5.20 -3.72
CA VAL A 124 -3.24 -4.71 -4.62
C VAL A 124 -4.40 -5.69 -4.68
N SER A 125 -4.10 -6.99 -4.76
CA SER A 125 -5.12 -8.05 -4.73
C SER A 125 -5.92 -8.05 -3.43
N GLU A 126 -5.25 -7.82 -2.30
CA GLU A 126 -5.91 -7.70 -0.99
C GLU A 126 -6.79 -6.45 -0.91
N LEU A 127 -6.29 -5.28 -1.31
CA LEU A 127 -7.06 -4.03 -1.35
C LEU A 127 -8.33 -4.21 -2.17
N ARG A 128 -8.24 -4.84 -3.35
CA ARG A 128 -9.40 -5.17 -4.18
C ARG A 128 -10.38 -6.09 -3.45
N ARG A 129 -9.90 -7.14 -2.78
CA ARG A 129 -10.78 -8.07 -2.02
C ARG A 129 -11.57 -7.34 -0.94
N ARG A 130 -10.96 -6.37 -0.24
CA ARG A 130 -11.62 -5.59 0.82
C ARG A 130 -12.64 -4.58 0.29
N LEU A 131 -12.42 -4.04 -0.91
CA LEU A 131 -13.43 -3.20 -1.57
C LEU A 131 -14.67 -4.00 -2.01
N LEU A 132 -14.47 -5.25 -2.45
CA LEU A 132 -15.52 -6.11 -2.98
C LEU A 132 -16.29 -6.89 -1.91
N ARG A 133 -15.64 -7.25 -0.79
CA ARG A 133 -16.30 -7.89 0.35
C ARG A 133 -16.82 -6.82 1.32
N ASN A 134 -18.02 -6.32 1.05
CA ASN A 134 -18.89 -5.63 2.01
C ASN A 134 -20.34 -5.74 1.55
#